data_AF-A0A5K1B2H5-F1
#
_entry.id   AF-A0A5K1B2H5-F1
#
_cell.length_a   1.000
_cell.length_b   1.000
_cell.length_c   1.000
_cell.angle_alpha   90.00
_cell.angle_beta   90.00
_cell.angle_gamma   90.00
#
_symmetry.space_group_name_H-M   'P 1'
#
loop_
_entity.id
_entity.type
_entity.pdbx_description
1 polymer ?
#
loop_
_entity_poly.entity_id
_entity_poly.type
_entity_poly.pdbx_seq_one_letter_code
_entity_poly.pdbx_strand_id
1 'polypeptide(L)' 'AFRIVNKEWEYSHKKGYKCTFERGILHVYFNFKRY' A
#
# COMPACT_ATOMS: atom_id res chain seq x y z
N ALA A 1 5.18 -13.56 -8.23
CA ALA A 1 4.80 -12.14 -8.14
C ALA A 1 3.29 -12.02 -8.01
N PHE A 2 2.77 -10.94 -7.40
CA PHE A 2 1.34 -10.74 -7.20
C PHE A 2 0.72 -10.00 -8.39
N ARG A 3 -0.54 -10.32 -8.73
CA ARG A 3 -1.33 -9.56 -9.71
C ARG A 3 -2.16 -8.53 -8.96
N ILE A 4 -1.91 -7.25 -9.23
CA ILE A 4 -2.61 -6.12 -8.61
C ILE A 4 -3.29 -5.31 -9.71
N VAL A 5 -4.47 -4.76 -9.41
CA VAL A 5 -5.17 -3.85 -10.34
C VAL A 5 -4.32 -2.59 -10.55
N ASN A 6 -4.11 -2.21 -11.81
CA ASN A 6 -3.36 -0.99 -12.17
C ASN A 6 -4.24 0.27 -11.98
N LYS A 7 -4.51 0.62 -10.72
CA LYS A 7 -5.17 1.86 -10.30
C LYS A 7 -4.20 2.65 -9.44
N GLU A 8 -4.35 3.97 -9.41
CA GLU A 8 -3.48 4.84 -8.60
C GLU A 8 -3.64 4.55 -7.10
N TRP A 9 -2.51 4.48 -6.38
CA TRP A 9 -2.50 4.23 -4.94
C TRP A 9 -2.60 5.54 -4.16
N GLU A 10 -3.26 5.47 -3.01
CA GLU A 10 -3.29 6.52 -2.02
C GLU A 10 -2.09 6.36 -1.09
N TYR A 11 -1.12 7.27 -1.18
CA TYR A 11 0.13 7.26 -0.39
C TYR A 11 0.02 8.00 0.94
N SER A 12 -1.13 8.61 1.24
CA SER A 12 -1.32 9.32 2.50
C SER A 12 -1.29 8.35 3.69
N HIS A 13 -0.36 8.58 4.61
CA HIS A 13 -0.33 7.88 5.90
C HIS A 13 -1.63 8.04 6.70
N LYS A 14 -2.30 9.20 6.59
CA LYS A 14 -3.60 9.45 7.23
C LYS A 14 -4.72 8.55 6.66
N LYS A 15 -4.54 7.99 5.47
CA LYS A 15 -5.49 7.10 4.79
C LYS A 15 -5.01 5.65 4.74
N GLY A 16 -4.16 5.26 5.68
CA GLY A 16 -3.78 3.86 5.91
C GLY A 16 -2.65 3.34 5.04
N TYR A 17 -1.96 4.21 4.30
CA TYR A 17 -0.73 3.78 3.62
C TYR A 17 0.37 3.45 4.62
N LYS A 18 0.90 2.23 4.54
CA LYS A 18 2.06 1.77 5.32
C LYS A 18 2.93 0.89 4.42
N CYS A 19 4.23 1.18 4.39
CA CYS A 19 5.23 0.37 3.69
C CYS A 19 6.44 0.26 4.62
N THR A 20 6.53 -0.84 5.35
CA THR A 20 7.57 -1.04 6.38
C THR A 20 8.14 -2.44 6.29
N PHE A 21 9.45 -2.56 6.47
CA PHE A 21 10.14 -3.84 6.60
C PHE A 21 10.60 -4.01 8.04
N GLU A 22 10.02 -4.97 8.75
CA GLU A 22 10.34 -5.24 10.15
C GLU A 22 10.34 -6.74 10.41
N ARG A 23 11.30 -7.22 11.20
CA ARG A 23 11.43 -8.65 11.59
C ARG A 23 11.44 -9.63 10.40
N GLY A 24 11.99 -9.21 9.26
CA GLY A 24 12.06 -10.03 8.04
C GLY A 24 10.77 -10.04 7.20
N ILE A 25 9.76 -9.26 7.57
CA ILE A 25 8.47 -9.20 6.87
C ILE A 25 8.28 -7.82 6.27
N LEU A 26 7.95 -7.78 4.97
CA LEU A 26 7.51 -6.56 4.30
C LEU A 26 5.99 -6.42 4.46
N HIS A 27 5.58 -5.41 5.22
CA HIS A 27 4.19 -5.01 5.33
C HIS A 27 3.90 -3.87 4.35
N VAL A 28 3.02 -4.13 3.37
CA VAL A 28 2.50 -3.12 2.44
C VAL A 28 0.99 -3.04 2.59
N TYR A 29 0.51 -1.92 3.11
CA TYR A 29 -0.90 -1.55 3.16
C TYR A 29 -1.10 -0.37 2.23
N PHE A 30 -2.01 -0.51 1.28
CA PHE A 30 -2.36 0.56 0.35
C PHE A 30 -3.85 0.48 0.05
N ASN A 31 -4.42 1.65 -0.22
CA ASN A 31 -5.75 1.81 -0.77
C ASN A 31 -5.62 2.40 -2.18
N PHE A 32 -6.60 2.18 -3.04
CA PHE A 32 -6.69 2.94 -4.28
C PHE A 32 -7.24 4.34 -4.01
N LYS A 33 -6.80 5.33 -4.79
CA LYS A 33 -7.45 6.64 -4.80
C LYS A 33 -8.91 6.49 -5.21
N ARG A 34 -9.77 7.26 -4.55
CA ARG A 34 -11.23 7.22 -4.75
C ARG A 34 -11.70 8.12 -5.89
N TYR A 35 -10.97 9.21 -6.13
CA TYR A 35 -11.21 10.23 -7.14
C TYR A 35 -9.89 10.63 -7.78
#